data_AF-A0A820FFF7-F1
#
_entry.id   AF-A0A820FFF7-F1
#
_cell.length_a   1.000
_cell.length_b   1.000
_cell.length_c   1.000
_cell.angle_alpha   90.00
_cell.angle_beta   90.00
_cell.angle_gamma   90.00
#
_symmetry.space_group_name_H-M   'P 1'
#
loop_
_entity.id
_entity.type
_entity.pdbx_description
1 polymer ?
#
loop_
_entity_poly.entity_id
_entity_poly.type
_entity_poly.pdbx_seq_one_letter_code
_entity_poly.pdbx_strand_id
1 'polypeptide(L)'
;MANNTTQCFIYEKEKIIDECTESSKEYRQKLIEQMNEIENDQNLFLKEFIQHKQNLHEHALIKQIDQWENDSIIRIKQTAEKCRQNFIKSIKKSFKQIDYKLFHLTEQLKHIRNKTKFNENYLNELKQKLIQLTEELHEARNIVIEENATLFINKINLIDRS
;
A
#
# COMPACT_ATOMS: atom_id res chain seq x y z
N MET A 1 45.07 30.11 10.96
CA MET A 1 45.28 29.64 9.57
C MET A 1 44.02 28.90 9.14
N ALA A 2 43.25 29.48 8.22
CA ALA A 2 42.25 28.79 7.42
C ALA A 2 42.02 29.65 6.17
N ASN A 3 42.52 29.16 5.04
CA ASN A 3 42.42 29.79 3.73
C ASN A 3 40.96 29.74 3.26
N ASN A 4 40.31 30.90 3.15
CA ASN A 4 39.13 31.03 2.31
C ASN A 4 39.62 31.24 0.89
N THR A 5 39.66 30.15 0.12
CA THR A 5 39.94 30.16 -1.31
C THR A 5 38.78 30.88 -2.01
N THR A 6 38.91 32.19 -2.16
CA THR A 6 38.02 32.97 -3.03
C THR A 6 38.27 32.52 -4.45
N GLN A 7 37.45 31.58 -4.91
CA GLN A 7 37.54 31.04 -6.26
C GLN A 7 37.13 32.14 -7.23
N CYS A 8 38.14 32.86 -7.75
CA CYS A 8 37.95 33.85 -8.80
C CYS A 8 37.58 33.12 -10.09
N PHE A 9 36.32 33.24 -10.50
CA PHE A 9 35.92 32.89 -11.86
C PHE A 9 36.42 34.01 -12.78
N ILE A 10 37.45 33.70 -13.56
CA ILE A 10 37.93 34.59 -14.62
C ILE A 10 36.89 34.54 -15.74
N TYR A 11 36.24 35.67 -16.02
CA TYR A 11 35.40 35.81 -17.20
C TYR A 11 36.28 36.16 -18.40
N GLU A 12 36.68 35.16 -19.19
CA GLU A 12 37.39 35.35 -20.46
C GLU A 12 36.45 35.86 -21.56
N LYS A 13 36.01 37.13 -21.48
CA LYS A 13 35.49 37.89 -22.64
C LYS A 13 35.71 39.39 -22.44
N GLU A 14 36.93 39.86 -22.64
CA GLU A 14 37.20 41.31 -22.66
C GLU A 14 37.23 41.84 -24.10
N LYS A 15 36.19 42.58 -24.48
CA LYS A 15 36.32 43.68 -25.44
C LYS A 15 36.09 44.97 -24.66
N ILE A 16 37.17 45.53 -24.12
CA ILE A 16 37.14 46.84 -23.45
C ILE A 16 36.85 47.88 -24.52
N ILE A 17 35.75 48.63 -24.35
CA ILE A 17 35.40 49.72 -25.26
C ILE A 17 36.05 50.97 -24.70
N ASP A 18 37.26 51.21 -25.17
CA ASP A 18 38.01 52.41 -24.84
C ASP A 18 37.85 53.39 -26.01
N GLU A 19 36.84 54.27 -25.94
CA GLU A 19 36.83 55.58 -26.62
C GLU A 19 35.58 56.39 -26.27
N CYS A 20 35.77 57.63 -25.82
CA CYS A 20 34.72 58.59 -25.46
C CYS A 20 34.07 59.25 -26.69
N THR A 21 33.33 58.46 -27.48
CA THR A 21 32.41 58.96 -28.52
C THR A 21 30.96 58.81 -28.07
N GLU A 22 30.04 59.62 -28.59
CA GLU A 22 28.60 59.54 -28.26
C GLU A 22 28.03 58.15 -28.60
N SER A 23 28.50 57.54 -29.70
CA SER A 23 28.23 56.14 -30.08
C SER A 23 28.71 55.08 -29.09
N SER A 24 29.79 55.33 -28.35
CA SER A 24 30.32 54.41 -27.33
C SER A 24 29.46 54.41 -26.06
N LYS A 25 28.89 55.57 -25.69
CA LYS A 25 27.94 55.70 -24.58
C LYS A 25 26.64 54.95 -24.87
N GLU A 26 26.10 55.09 -26.09
CA GLU A 26 24.89 54.36 -26.52
C GLU A 26 25.09 52.84 -26.50
N TYR A 27 26.24 52.35 -26.96
CA TYR A 27 26.54 50.93 -26.93
C TYR A 27 26.69 50.40 -25.49
N ARG A 28 27.39 51.14 -24.61
CA ARG A 28 27.51 50.78 -23.20
C ARG A 28 26.16 50.76 -22.50
N GLN A 29 25.28 51.70 -22.82
CA GLN A 29 23.91 51.75 -22.31
C GLN A 29 23.14 50.49 -22.72
N LYS A 30 23.23 50.06 -23.99
CA LYS A 30 22.62 48.81 -24.46
C LYS A 30 23.16 47.57 -23.74
N LEU A 31 24.45 47.52 -23.43
CA LEU A 31 25.02 46.40 -22.66
C LEU A 31 24.50 46.37 -21.21
N ILE A 32 24.33 47.53 -20.57
CA ILE A 32 23.74 47.62 -19.23
C ILE A 32 22.28 47.16 -19.26
N GLU A 33 21.53 47.56 -20.28
CA GLU A 33 20.15 47.09 -20.49
C GLU A 33 20.09 45.57 -20.64
N GLN A 34 20.96 44.97 -21.46
CA GLN A 34 21.06 43.51 -21.59
C GLN A 34 21.45 42.82 -20.27
N MET A 35 22.37 43.41 -19.50
CA MET A 35 22.74 42.87 -18.19
C MET A 35 21.54 42.87 -17.23
N ASN A 36 20.77 43.98 -17.19
CA ASN A 36 19.58 44.10 -16.36
C ASN A 36 18.50 43.09 -16.79
N GLU A 37 18.35 42.83 -18.09
CA GLU A 37 17.45 41.77 -18.59
C GLU A 37 17.89 40.39 -18.09
N ILE A 38 19.17 40.06 -18.16
CA ILE A 38 19.72 38.79 -17.65
C ILE A 38 19.51 38.65 -16.14
N GLU A 39 19.74 39.72 -15.36
CA GLU A 39 19.50 39.71 -13.92
C GLU A 39 18.02 39.49 -13.59
N ASN A 40 17.11 40.11 -14.35
CA ASN A 40 15.68 39.90 -14.19
C ASN A 40 15.27 38.45 -14.49
N ASP A 41 15.76 37.88 -15.59
CA ASP A 41 15.51 36.48 -15.97
C ASP A 41 16.06 35.51 -14.92
N GLN A 42 17.26 35.78 -14.39
CA GLN A 42 17.83 34.98 -13.31
C GLN A 42 16.96 35.02 -12.05
N ASN A 43 16.46 36.20 -11.67
CA ASN A 43 15.58 36.35 -10.51
C ASN A 43 14.24 35.62 -10.69
N LEU A 44 13.67 35.65 -11.90
CA LEU A 44 12.46 34.89 -12.24
C LEU A 44 12.73 33.38 -12.13
N PHE A 45 13.81 32.90 -12.73
CA PHE A 45 14.22 31.50 -12.63
C PHE A 45 14.42 31.06 -11.18
N LEU A 46 15.09 31.86 -10.34
CA LEU A 46 15.31 31.53 -8.94
C LEU A 46 13.99 31.37 -8.18
N LYS A 47 13.02 32.25 -8.46
CA LYS A 47 11.68 32.17 -7.87
C LYS A 47 10.97 30.88 -8.28
N GLU A 48 10.97 30.54 -9.57
CA GLU A 48 10.38 29.29 -10.07
C GLU A 48 11.07 28.07 -9.48
N PHE A 49 12.40 28.06 -9.44
CA PHE A 49 13.19 26.98 -8.86
C PHE A 49 12.87 26.75 -7.39
N ILE A 50 12.77 27.81 -6.58
CA ILE A 50 12.40 27.72 -5.17
C ILE A 50 10.98 27.16 -5.03
N GLN A 51 10.03 27.64 -5.84
CA GLN A 51 8.65 27.17 -5.81
C GLN A 51 8.55 25.68 -6.16
N HIS A 52 9.23 25.24 -7.23
CA HIS A 52 9.29 23.82 -7.59
C HIS A 52 9.92 22.95 -6.50
N LYS A 53 10.99 23.45 -5.86
CA LYS A 53 11.66 22.75 -4.75
C LYS A 53 10.78 22.64 -3.51
N GLN A 54 9.94 23.63 -3.22
CA GLN A 54 9.03 23.61 -2.09
C GLN A 54 7.82 22.68 -2.33
N ASN A 55 7.38 22.54 -3.58
CA ASN A 55 6.17 21.79 -3.94
C ASN A 55 6.45 20.38 -4.48
N LEU A 56 7.57 19.74 -4.10
CA LEU A 56 7.92 18.40 -4.58
C LEU A 56 6.86 17.34 -4.26
N HIS A 57 6.14 17.47 -3.15
CA HIS A 57 5.04 16.57 -2.79
C HIS A 57 3.81 16.72 -3.69
N GLU A 58 3.65 17.86 -4.36
CA GLU A 58 2.56 18.06 -5.32
C GLU A 58 2.85 17.47 -6.70
N HIS A 59 4.09 16.99 -6.90
CA HIS A 59 4.54 16.40 -8.14
C HIS A 59 3.62 15.24 -8.55
N ALA A 60 3.24 15.20 -9.84
CA ALA A 60 2.27 14.23 -10.34
C ALA A 60 2.69 12.77 -10.07
N LEU A 61 3.99 12.46 -10.15
CA LEU A 61 4.52 11.13 -9.83
C LEU A 61 4.37 10.77 -8.34
N ILE A 62 4.49 11.73 -7.42
CA ILE A 62 4.25 11.47 -5.99
C ILE A 62 2.77 11.11 -5.77
N LYS A 63 1.86 11.90 -6.34
CA LYS A 63 0.42 11.60 -6.29
C LYS A 63 0.08 10.23 -6.89
N GLN A 64 0.78 9.83 -7.95
CA GLN A 64 0.63 8.51 -8.55
C GLN A 64 1.12 7.38 -7.63
N ILE A 65 2.23 7.58 -6.93
CA ILE A 65 2.73 6.65 -5.91
C ILE A 65 1.71 6.52 -4.77
N ASP A 66 1.20 7.63 -4.26
CA ASP A 66 0.18 7.65 -3.20
C ASP A 66 -1.08 6.89 -3.64
N GLN A 67 -1.49 7.04 -4.90
CA GLN A 67 -2.62 6.30 -5.45
C GLN A 67 -2.35 4.79 -5.49
N TRP A 68 -1.18 4.37 -5.98
CA TRP A 68 -0.80 2.96 -6.00
C TRP A 68 -0.70 2.34 -4.61
N GLU A 69 -0.19 3.09 -3.63
CA GLU A 69 -0.16 2.68 -2.24
C GLU A 69 -1.57 2.44 -1.70
N ASN A 70 -2.45 3.42 -1.86
CA ASN A 70 -3.84 3.33 -1.39
C ASN A 70 -4.60 2.17 -2.03
N ASP A 71 -4.47 2.00 -3.35
CA ASP A 71 -5.09 0.89 -4.07
C ASP A 71 -4.58 -0.46 -3.58
N SER A 72 -3.28 -0.57 -3.29
CA SER A 72 -2.66 -1.79 -2.77
C SER A 72 -3.18 -2.13 -1.37
N ILE A 73 -3.29 -1.13 -0.48
CA ILE A 73 -3.87 -1.28 0.86
C ILE A 73 -5.32 -1.76 0.78
N ILE A 74 -6.12 -1.17 -0.11
CA ILE A 74 -7.51 -1.57 -0.32
C ILE A 74 -7.60 -3.04 -0.76
N ARG A 75 -6.76 -3.45 -1.72
CA ARG A 75 -6.71 -4.84 -2.19
C ARG A 75 -6.34 -5.82 -1.07
N ILE A 76 -5.33 -5.51 -0.26
CA ILE A 76 -4.97 -6.33 0.91
C ILE A 76 -6.18 -6.50 1.84
N LYS A 77 -6.83 -5.38 2.21
CA LYS A 77 -7.98 -5.38 3.13
C LYS A 77 -9.14 -6.20 2.58
N GLN A 78 -9.48 -6.03 1.31
CA GLN A 78 -10.56 -6.77 0.66
C GLN A 78 -10.29 -8.28 0.59
N THR A 79 -9.06 -8.67 0.23
CA THR A 79 -8.66 -10.08 0.17
C THR A 79 -8.70 -10.72 1.56
N ALA A 80 -8.16 -10.04 2.58
CA ALA A 80 -8.21 -10.53 3.95
C ALA A 80 -9.66 -10.70 4.43
N GLU A 81 -10.53 -9.73 4.15
CA GLU A 81 -11.93 -9.80 4.55
C GLU A 81 -12.68 -10.93 3.84
N LYS A 82 -12.46 -11.12 2.54
CA LYS A 82 -13.01 -12.24 1.79
C LYS A 82 -12.58 -13.58 2.39
N CYS A 83 -11.30 -13.70 2.78
CA CYS A 83 -10.79 -14.90 3.46
C CYS A 83 -11.52 -15.15 4.78
N ARG A 84 -11.64 -14.13 5.65
CA ARG A 84 -12.38 -14.23 6.92
C ARG A 84 -13.83 -14.67 6.72
N GLN A 85 -14.53 -14.05 5.76
CA GLN A 85 -15.94 -14.40 5.47
C GLN A 85 -16.08 -15.84 4.98
N ASN A 86 -15.18 -16.29 4.10
CA ASN A 86 -15.17 -17.66 3.63
C ASN A 86 -14.91 -18.65 4.78
N PHE A 87 -13.93 -18.35 5.65
CA PHE A 87 -13.62 -19.16 6.82
C PHE A 87 -14.83 -19.27 7.77
N ILE A 88 -15.44 -18.14 8.13
CA ILE A 88 -16.64 -18.10 9.00
C ILE A 88 -17.79 -18.89 8.36
N LYS A 89 -18.01 -18.76 7.05
CA LYS A 89 -19.05 -19.50 6.32
C LYS A 89 -18.81 -21.01 6.39
N SER A 90 -17.57 -21.46 6.20
CA SER A 90 -17.21 -22.88 6.28
C SER A 90 -17.42 -23.44 7.69
N ILE A 91 -17.02 -22.69 8.72
CA ILE A 91 -17.25 -23.07 10.13
C ILE A 91 -18.75 -23.14 10.43
N LYS A 92 -19.53 -22.12 10.05
CA LYS A 92 -20.99 -22.10 10.26
C LYS A 92 -21.68 -23.28 9.59
N LYS A 93 -21.23 -23.67 8.39
CA LYS A 93 -21.77 -24.85 7.69
C LYS A 93 -21.52 -26.13 8.50
N SER A 94 -20.31 -26.30 9.03
CA SER A 94 -19.95 -27.46 9.86
C SER A 94 -20.78 -27.51 11.14
N PHE A 95 -20.90 -26.39 11.85
CA PHE A 95 -21.76 -26.31 13.05
C PHE A 95 -23.22 -26.65 12.75
N LYS A 96 -23.78 -26.15 11.65
CA LYS A 96 -25.17 -26.46 11.27
C LYS A 96 -25.39 -27.96 11.03
N GLN A 97 -24.39 -28.67 10.51
CA GLN A 97 -24.46 -30.13 10.34
C GLN A 97 -24.40 -30.86 11.68
N ILE A 98 -23.53 -30.42 12.59
CA ILE A 98 -23.42 -30.94 13.96
C ILE A 98 -24.75 -30.71 14.71
N ASP A 99 -25.32 -29.52 14.65
CA ASP A 99 -26.60 -29.18 15.28
C ASP A 99 -27.71 -30.13 14.82
N TYR A 100 -27.79 -30.40 13.51
CA TYR A 100 -28.78 -31.31 12.95
C TYR A 100 -28.60 -32.75 13.46
N LYS A 101 -27.36 -33.26 13.47
CA LYS A 101 -27.07 -34.60 13.98
C LYS A 101 -27.32 -34.71 15.50
N LEU A 102 -26.99 -33.67 16.27
CA LEU A 102 -27.24 -33.60 17.70
C LEU A 102 -28.74 -33.55 18.04
N PHE A 103 -29.52 -32.82 17.24
CA PHE A 103 -30.97 -32.82 17.35
C PHE A 103 -31.54 -34.23 17.14
N HIS A 104 -31.11 -34.94 16.09
CA HIS A 104 -31.53 -36.32 15.85
C HIS A 104 -31.13 -37.29 16.97
N LEU A 105 -29.92 -37.14 17.52
CA LEU A 105 -29.48 -37.93 18.66
C LEU A 105 -30.37 -37.68 19.89
N THR A 106 -30.74 -36.42 20.11
CA THR A 106 -31.62 -36.00 21.20
C THR A 106 -33.02 -36.62 21.06
N GLU A 107 -33.59 -36.60 19.86
CA GLU A 107 -34.89 -37.23 19.59
C GLU A 107 -34.85 -38.75 19.75
N GLN A 108 -33.77 -39.41 19.31
CA GLN A 108 -33.55 -40.84 19.55
C GLN A 108 -33.49 -41.16 21.06
N LEU A 109 -32.75 -40.36 21.84
CA LEU A 109 -32.66 -40.51 23.30
C LEU A 109 -34.03 -40.36 23.98
N LYS A 110 -34.81 -39.33 23.62
CA LYS A 110 -36.18 -39.14 24.15
C LYS A 110 -37.07 -40.34 23.83
N HIS A 111 -37.04 -40.81 22.58
CA HIS A 111 -37.85 -41.95 22.15
C HIS A 111 -37.54 -43.22 22.94
N ILE A 112 -36.26 -43.50 23.20
CA ILE A 112 -35.83 -44.68 23.95
C ILE A 112 -36.16 -44.55 25.42
N ARG A 113 -35.98 -43.36 26.01
CA ARG A 113 -36.32 -43.11 27.42
C ARG A 113 -37.79 -43.36 27.71
N ASN A 114 -38.66 -43.17 26.72
CA ASN A 114 -40.09 -43.44 26.80
C ASN A 114 -40.45 -44.92 26.54
N LYS A 115 -39.49 -45.78 26.14
CA LYS A 115 -39.69 -47.22 26.00
C LYS A 115 -39.39 -47.92 27.33
N THR A 116 -40.25 -48.87 27.70
CA THR A 116 -40.10 -49.70 28.91
C THR A 116 -38.99 -50.75 28.82
N LYS A 117 -38.52 -51.07 27.61
CA LYS A 117 -37.38 -51.97 27.36
C LYS A 117 -36.48 -51.37 26.28
N PHE A 118 -35.18 -51.32 26.55
CA PHE A 118 -34.14 -50.97 25.60
C PHE A 118 -32.99 -51.97 25.70
N ASN A 119 -32.25 -52.17 24.61
CA ASN A 119 -31.13 -53.12 24.58
C ASN A 119 -29.78 -52.37 24.69
N GLU A 120 -28.76 -53.10 25.12
CA GLU A 120 -27.40 -52.58 25.28
C GLU A 120 -26.79 -52.11 23.95
N ASN A 121 -27.06 -52.82 22.86
CA ASN A 121 -26.56 -52.47 21.52
C ASN A 121 -26.99 -51.06 21.10
N TYR A 122 -28.24 -50.68 21.35
CA TYR A 122 -28.81 -49.38 21.00
C TYR A 122 -28.21 -48.26 21.85
N LEU A 123 -27.94 -48.51 23.14
CA LEU A 123 -27.22 -47.56 23.99
C LEU A 123 -25.78 -47.37 23.50
N ASN A 124 -25.14 -48.45 23.08
CA ASN A 124 -23.78 -48.39 22.54
C ASN A 124 -23.74 -47.62 21.21
N GLU A 125 -24.72 -47.81 20.32
CA GLU A 125 -24.87 -47.00 19.09
C GLU A 125 -25.01 -45.51 19.38
N LEU A 126 -25.84 -45.12 20.35
CA LEU A 126 -25.98 -43.70 20.74
C LEU A 126 -24.67 -43.12 21.28
N LYS A 127 -23.93 -43.91 22.08
CA LYS A 127 -22.62 -43.53 22.59
C LYS A 127 -21.61 -43.33 21.46
N GLN A 128 -21.60 -44.23 20.47
CA GLN A 128 -20.73 -44.10 19.29
C GLN A 128 -21.08 -42.85 18.46
N LYS A 129 -22.37 -42.57 18.23
CA LYS A 129 -22.81 -41.34 17.55
C LYS A 129 -22.36 -40.07 18.29
N LEU A 130 -22.36 -40.09 19.63
CA LEU A 130 -21.88 -38.97 20.44
C LEU A 130 -20.36 -38.78 20.34
N ILE A 131 -19.58 -39.87 20.33
CA ILE A 131 -18.13 -39.84 20.10
C ILE A 131 -17.83 -39.26 18.72
N GLN A 132 -18.51 -39.75 17.67
CA GLN A 132 -18.35 -39.25 16.30
C GLN A 132 -18.67 -37.74 16.20
N LEU A 133 -19.74 -37.27 16.87
CA LEU A 133 -20.03 -35.83 16.91
C LEU A 133 -18.95 -35.00 17.59
N THR A 134 -18.28 -35.58 18.59
CA THR A 134 -17.17 -34.93 19.28
C THR A 134 -15.96 -34.82 18.34
N GLU A 135 -15.64 -35.88 17.60
CA GLU A 135 -14.57 -35.89 16.60
C GLU A 135 -14.85 -34.87 15.47
N GLU A 136 -16.05 -34.87 14.90
CA GLU A 136 -16.46 -33.92 13.86
C GLU A 136 -16.38 -32.45 14.35
N LEU A 137 -16.70 -32.19 15.62
CA LEU A 137 -16.55 -30.88 16.23
C LEU A 137 -15.08 -30.46 16.35
N HIS A 138 -14.18 -31.39 16.63
CA HIS A 138 -12.75 -31.13 16.66
C HIS A 138 -12.20 -30.90 15.25
N GLU A 139 -12.60 -31.71 14.26
CA GLU A 139 -12.19 -31.54 12.87
C GLU A 139 -12.66 -30.22 12.26
N ALA A 140 -13.87 -29.77 12.60
CA ALA A 140 -14.38 -28.46 12.17
C ALA A 140 -13.50 -27.29 12.63
N ARG A 141 -12.66 -27.47 13.65
CA ARG A 141 -11.68 -26.48 14.12
C ARG A 141 -10.34 -26.56 13.39
N ASN A 142 -10.07 -27.64 12.64
CA ASN A 142 -8.79 -27.91 11.99
C ASN A 142 -8.68 -27.31 10.57
N ILE A 143 -9.47 -26.28 10.25
CA ILE A 143 -9.36 -25.57 8.97
C ILE A 143 -8.06 -24.74 8.99
N VAL A 144 -7.17 -25.01 8.05
CA VAL A 144 -5.89 -24.31 7.90
C VAL A 144 -6.04 -23.17 6.88
N ILE A 145 -5.47 -22.01 7.20
CA ILE A 145 -5.27 -20.91 6.25
C ILE A 145 -3.80 -20.96 5.82
N GLU A 146 -3.56 -20.99 4.52
CA GLU A 146 -2.22 -20.96 3.94
C GLU A 146 -1.99 -19.63 3.22
N GLU A 147 -0.80 -19.06 3.41
CA GLU A 147 -0.34 -17.89 2.67
C GLU A 147 0.52 -18.34 1.47
N ASN A 148 0.18 -17.88 0.27
CA ASN A 148 0.96 -18.15 -0.92
C ASN A 148 1.93 -17.00 -1.19
N ALA A 149 3.22 -17.29 -1.31
CA ALA A 149 4.31 -16.31 -1.47
C ALA A 149 4.38 -15.64 -2.87
N THR A 150 3.34 -15.75 -3.69
CA THR A 150 3.27 -15.08 -5.00
C THR A 150 3.15 -13.57 -4.86
N LEU A 151 3.64 -12.80 -5.85
CA LEU A 151 3.50 -11.34 -5.88
C LEU A 151 2.03 -10.93 -5.94
N PHE A 152 1.43 -10.66 -4.78
CA PHE A 152 0.07 -10.16 -4.64
C PHE A 152 -0.03 -8.65 -4.94
N ILE A 153 1.04 -7.91 -4.67
CA ILE A 153 1.15 -6.46 -4.90
C ILE A 153 2.24 -6.19 -5.92
N ASN A 154 1.96 -5.28 -6.84
CA ASN A 154 2.92 -4.86 -7.86
C ASN A 154 4.09 -4.12 -7.22
N LYS A 155 5.30 -4.43 -7.67
CA LYS A 155 6.49 -3.67 -7.27
C LYS A 155 6.52 -2.33 -8.00
N ILE A 156 6.66 -1.24 -7.25
CA ILE A 156 6.88 0.12 -7.79
C ILE A 156 8.39 0.32 -7.92
N ASN A 157 8.86 0.76 -9.09
CA ASN A 157 10.27 1.06 -9.34
C ASN A 157 10.42 2.49 -9.84
N LEU A 158 11.43 3.21 -9.34
CA LEU A 158 11.89 4.45 -9.94
C LEU A 158 12.90 4.10 -11.05
N ILE A 159 12.69 4.62 -12.25
CA ILE A 159 13.64 4.47 -13.36
C ILE A 159 14.14 5.87 -13.69
N ASP A 160 15.39 6.13 -13.34
CA ASP A 160 16.09 7.32 -13.80
C ASP A 160 16.63 7.07 -15.21
N ARG A 161 16.45 8.05 -16.10
CA ARG A 161 16.90 7.99 -17.50
C ARG A 161 17.90 9.11 -17.83
N SER A 162 18.37 9.83 -16.81
CA SER A 162 19.39 10.87 -16.95
C SER A 162 20.80 10.30 -17.18
#